data_AF-A0A964QQ06-F1
#
_entry.id   AF-A0A964QQ06-F1
#
_cell.length_a   1.000
_cell.length_b   1.000
_cell.length_c   1.000
_cell.angle_alpha   90.00
_cell.angle_beta   90.00
_cell.angle_gamma   90.00
#
_symmetry.space_group_name_H-M   'P 1'
#
loop_
_entity.id
_entity.type
_entity.pdbx_description
1 polymer ?
#
loop_
_entity_poly.entity_id
_entity_poly.type
_entity_poly.pdbx_seq_one_letter_code
_entity_poly.pdbx_strand_id
1 'polypeptide(L)'
;MRLQPPINKLRMTSIAKLTRPNAKWARQAFTLVEMLLTTSLVLLLASVLVFSFSTLLRSTQLEEGAGRLESVIRFARAQAANTGRKVQIVFEQETSRASDSTGGNIRLNWEPDPLDQPGRYEELVDGAGQVQGFSDLVQVKDVQLLEATGANTCPYKSSDEMMDAESLEASLAEPFSSITFYPDGSSDSAEIILGSRAPDDDHQMAVRLVGLTGSISHHPMPPVESESSVESEDLDEVDGASQPK
;
A
#
# COMPACT_ATOMS: atom_id res chain seq x y z
N MET A 1 36.56 -69.75 34.72
CA MET A 1 37.53 -68.66 34.52
C MET A 1 36.78 -67.35 34.80
N ARG A 2 36.84 -66.84 36.04
CA ARG A 2 37.40 -65.51 36.41
C ARG A 2 37.11 -64.44 35.34
N LEU A 3 36.44 -63.35 35.66
CA LEU A 3 37.01 -62.23 36.43
C LEU A 3 35.91 -61.34 37.04
N GLN A 4 36.01 -61.05 38.33
CA GLN A 4 35.34 -59.90 38.97
C GLN A 4 36.14 -58.62 38.63
N PRO A 5 35.48 -57.49 38.34
CA PRO A 5 36.09 -56.17 38.47
C PRO A 5 35.81 -55.54 39.85
N PRO A 6 36.64 -54.59 40.30
CA PRO A 6 36.81 -54.26 41.71
C PRO A 6 35.77 -53.29 42.29
N ILE A 7 35.59 -53.46 43.60
CA ILE A 7 34.85 -52.62 44.55
C ILE A 7 35.39 -51.19 44.50
N ASN A 8 34.57 -50.25 44.04
CA ASN A 8 34.90 -48.83 44.06
C ASN A 8 34.64 -48.27 45.47
N LYS A 9 35.69 -47.77 46.13
CA LYS A 9 35.62 -47.16 47.47
C LYS A 9 34.88 -45.82 47.37
N LEU A 10 33.68 -45.74 47.92
CA LEU A 10 33.00 -44.47 48.21
C LEU A 10 33.83 -43.69 49.24
N ARG A 11 34.64 -42.73 48.77
CA ARG A 11 35.19 -41.70 49.63
C ARG A 11 34.06 -40.74 50.01
N MET A 12 33.60 -40.84 51.25
CA MET A 12 32.97 -39.73 51.96
C MET A 12 33.98 -38.58 52.05
N THR A 13 33.73 -37.49 51.33
CA THR A 13 34.40 -36.21 51.57
C THR A 13 33.36 -35.12 51.71
N SER A 14 33.27 -34.65 52.95
CA SER A 14 32.94 -33.28 53.38
C SER A 14 31.58 -32.72 52.97
N ILE A 15 30.67 -32.72 53.94
CA ILE A 15 29.49 -31.85 53.96
C ILE A 15 30.01 -30.42 54.18
N ALA A 16 30.26 -29.71 53.08
CA ALA A 16 30.55 -28.29 53.12
C ALA A 16 29.30 -27.56 53.62
N LYS A 17 29.42 -26.97 54.81
CA LYS A 17 28.40 -26.15 55.45
C LYS A 17 28.21 -24.89 54.59
N LEU A 18 27.21 -24.90 53.70
CA LEU A 18 26.81 -23.71 52.95
C LEU A 18 26.33 -22.65 53.94
N THR A 19 27.22 -21.72 54.26
CA THR A 19 26.87 -20.43 54.86
C THR A 19 25.96 -19.70 53.88
N ARG A 20 24.69 -19.59 54.26
CA ARG A 20 23.71 -18.76 53.54
C ARG A 20 24.24 -17.32 53.53
N PRO A 21 24.49 -16.71 52.36
CA PRO A 21 24.77 -15.28 52.33
C PRO A 21 23.53 -14.57 52.87
N ASN A 22 23.72 -13.77 53.92
CA ASN A 22 22.71 -12.85 54.44
C ASN A 22 22.38 -11.85 53.32
N ALA A 23 21.43 -12.19 52.46
CA ALA A 23 20.80 -11.24 51.55
C ALA A 23 19.98 -10.28 52.41
N LYS A 24 20.66 -9.27 52.94
CA LYS A 24 20.00 -8.06 53.42
C LYS A 24 19.41 -7.42 52.18
N TRP A 25 18.17 -7.77 51.86
CA TRP A 25 17.33 -6.92 51.03
C TRP A 25 17.12 -5.62 51.80
N ALA A 26 18.07 -4.69 51.61
CA ALA A 26 17.86 -3.31 51.95
C ALA A 26 16.60 -2.89 51.21
N ARG A 27 15.55 -2.56 51.96
CA ARG A 27 14.38 -1.89 51.40
C ARG A 27 14.84 -0.49 51.01
N GLN A 28 15.43 -0.36 49.84
CA GLN A 28 15.66 0.92 49.20
C GLN A 28 14.29 1.45 48.81
N ALA A 29 13.82 2.46 49.55
CA ALA A 29 12.69 3.25 49.14
C ALA A 29 13.14 4.07 47.92
N PHE A 30 12.48 3.86 46.78
CA PHE A 30 12.74 4.63 45.56
C PHE A 30 12.48 6.11 45.83
N THR A 31 13.42 6.96 45.43
CA THR A 31 13.25 8.41 45.57
C THR A 31 12.19 8.90 44.59
N LEU A 32 11.46 9.97 44.93
CA LEU A 32 10.50 10.59 44.00
C LEU A 32 11.18 10.99 42.67
N VAL A 33 12.44 11.43 42.74
CA VAL A 33 13.24 11.82 41.56
C VAL A 33 13.51 10.62 40.65
N GLU A 34 13.82 9.45 41.22
CA GLU A 34 14.05 8.23 40.45
C GLU A 34 12.77 7.71 39.80
N MET A 35 11.64 7.77 40.50
CA MET A 35 10.33 7.47 39.91
C MET A 35 9.99 8.45 38.78
N LEU A 36 10.31 9.75 38.93
CA LEU A 36 10.09 10.73 37.87
C LEU A 36 11.02 10.51 36.66
N LEU A 37 12.29 10.16 36.91
CA LEU A 37 13.26 9.86 35.85
C LEU A 37 12.89 8.60 35.07
N THR A 38 12.52 7.53 35.78
CA THR A 38 12.14 6.26 35.14
C THR A 38 10.85 6.40 34.36
N THR A 39 9.84 7.09 34.90
CA THR A 39 8.59 7.33 34.16
C THR A 39 8.82 8.23 32.95
N SER A 40 9.62 9.29 33.05
CA SER A 40 9.91 10.13 31.87
C SER A 40 10.67 9.36 30.80
N LEU A 41 11.63 8.51 31.19
CA LEU A 41 12.38 7.67 30.27
C LEU A 41 11.48 6.63 29.58
N VAL A 42 10.58 5.98 30.33
CA VAL A 42 9.61 5.02 29.78
C VAL A 42 8.67 5.72 28.80
N LEU A 43 8.17 6.92 29.12
CA LEU A 43 7.31 7.68 28.22
C LEU A 43 8.03 8.06 26.92
N LEU A 44 9.29 8.49 27.01
CA LEU A 44 10.10 8.83 25.84
C LEU A 44 10.32 7.60 24.95
N LEU A 45 10.68 6.46 25.54
CA LEU A 45 10.85 5.21 24.81
C LEU A 45 9.54 4.70 24.20
N ALA A 46 8.42 4.86 24.91
CA ALA A 46 7.10 4.47 24.41
C ALA A 46 6.71 5.29 23.17
N SER A 47 7.00 6.60 23.14
CA SER A 47 6.76 7.44 21.97
C SER A 47 7.52 6.94 20.73
N VAL A 48 8.79 6.56 20.88
CA VAL A 48 9.60 6.03 19.77
C VAL A 48 9.03 4.70 19.25
N LEU A 49 8.59 3.82 20.15
CA LEU A 49 8.00 2.53 19.78
C LEU A 49 6.71 2.69 18.96
N VAL A 50 5.80 3.57 19.40
CA VAL A 50 4.53 3.80 18.70
C VAL A 50 4.77 4.27 17.26
N PHE A 51 5.75 5.15 17.04
CA PHE A 51 6.11 5.59 15.69
C PHE A 51 6.61 4.42 14.82
N SER A 52 7.51 3.58 15.36
CA SER A 52 8.09 2.45 14.61
C SER A 52 7.08 1.36 14.26
N PHE A 53 6.06 1.10 15.09
CA PHE A 53 5.02 0.13 14.75
C PHE A 53 4.12 0.64 13.63
N SER A 54 3.83 1.94 13.61
CA SER A 54 2.97 2.53 12.59
C SER A 54 3.57 2.41 11.18
N THR A 55 4.89 2.57 11.04
CA THR A 55 5.56 2.47 9.74
C THR A 55 5.58 1.03 9.22
N LEU A 56 5.79 0.04 10.10
CA LEU A 56 5.74 -1.38 9.71
C LEU A 56 4.32 -1.85 9.38
N LEU A 57 3.30 -1.36 10.09
CA LEU A 57 1.92 -1.78 9.84
C LEU A 57 1.37 -1.20 8.51
N ARG A 58 1.80 0.01 8.13
CA ARG A 58 1.39 0.66 6.87
C ARG A 58 1.78 -0.15 5.62
N SER A 59 3.00 -0.68 5.58
CA SER A 59 3.43 -1.53 4.45
C SER A 59 2.62 -2.82 4.36
N THR A 60 2.25 -3.41 5.50
CA THR A 60 1.39 -4.61 5.52
C THR A 60 -0.04 -4.30 5.06
N GLN A 61 -0.57 -3.10 5.32
CA GLN A 61 -1.89 -2.70 4.85
C GLN A 61 -1.92 -2.53 3.34
N LEU A 62 -0.89 -1.94 2.74
CA LEU A 62 -0.75 -1.82 1.28
C LEU A 62 -0.64 -3.19 0.61
N GLU A 63 0.18 -4.07 1.15
CA GLU A 63 0.35 -5.45 0.67
C GLU A 63 -0.97 -6.23 0.77
N GLU A 64 -1.68 -6.12 1.90
CA GLU A 64 -3.00 -6.75 2.06
C GLU A 64 -4.00 -6.16 1.06
N GLY A 65 -4.04 -4.83 0.89
CA GLY A 65 -4.87 -4.15 -0.08
C GLY A 65 -4.63 -4.63 -1.51
N ALA A 66 -3.37 -4.78 -1.91
CA ALA A 66 -2.98 -5.35 -3.21
C ALA A 66 -3.49 -6.80 -3.37
N GLY A 67 -3.37 -7.63 -2.33
CA GLY A 67 -3.92 -8.98 -2.31
C GLY A 67 -5.46 -9.04 -2.38
N ARG A 68 -6.16 -8.09 -1.75
CA ARG A 68 -7.63 -7.94 -1.88
C ARG A 68 -8.02 -7.54 -3.30
N LEU A 69 -7.31 -6.58 -3.91
CA LEU A 69 -7.55 -6.19 -5.29
C LEU A 69 -7.33 -7.35 -6.25
N GLU A 70 -6.25 -8.12 -6.06
CA GLU A 70 -5.99 -9.32 -6.84
C GLU A 70 -7.15 -10.32 -6.76
N SER A 71 -7.72 -10.51 -5.56
CA SER A 71 -8.89 -11.37 -5.37
C SER A 71 -10.12 -10.85 -6.12
N VAL A 72 -10.37 -9.54 -6.10
CA VAL A 72 -11.45 -8.87 -6.85
C VAL A 72 -11.26 -9.06 -8.37
N ILE A 73 -10.04 -8.86 -8.87
CA ILE A 73 -9.70 -9.06 -10.30
C ILE A 73 -9.93 -10.52 -10.70
N ARG A 74 -9.45 -11.48 -9.90
CA ARG A 74 -9.64 -12.91 -10.16
C ARG A 74 -11.12 -13.29 -10.13
N PHE A 75 -11.89 -12.71 -9.20
CA PHE A 75 -13.33 -12.92 -9.13
C PHE A 75 -14.05 -12.36 -10.36
N ALA A 76 -13.77 -11.12 -10.76
CA ALA A 76 -14.35 -10.51 -11.95
C ALA A 76 -14.06 -11.33 -13.22
N ARG A 77 -12.81 -11.79 -13.37
CA ARG A 77 -12.39 -12.69 -14.46
C ARG A 77 -13.16 -14.01 -14.44
N ALA A 78 -13.25 -14.66 -13.28
CA ALA A 78 -13.97 -15.92 -13.14
C ALA A 78 -15.47 -15.72 -13.44
N GLN A 79 -16.06 -14.61 -13.01
CA GLN A 79 -17.44 -14.28 -13.28
C GLN A 79 -17.70 -14.08 -14.78
N ALA A 80 -16.82 -13.36 -15.48
CA ALA A 80 -16.93 -13.17 -16.93
C ALA A 80 -16.88 -14.50 -17.68
N ALA A 81 -15.90 -15.35 -17.34
CA ALA A 81 -15.72 -16.67 -17.96
C ALA A 81 -16.88 -17.63 -17.67
N ASN A 82 -17.37 -17.66 -16.42
CA ASN A 82 -18.44 -18.58 -16.02
C ASN A 82 -19.82 -18.17 -16.55
N THR A 83 -20.08 -16.87 -16.65
CA THR A 83 -21.37 -16.35 -17.15
C THR A 83 -21.40 -16.19 -18.67
N GLY A 84 -20.23 -16.20 -19.30
CA GLY A 84 -20.09 -15.90 -20.73
C GLY A 84 -20.41 -14.45 -21.07
N ARG A 85 -20.30 -13.53 -20.11
CA ARG A 85 -20.69 -12.11 -20.23
C ARG A 85 -19.54 -11.20 -19.85
N LYS A 86 -19.54 -9.97 -20.34
CA LYS A 86 -18.52 -8.99 -19.94
C LYS A 86 -18.73 -8.54 -18.50
N VAL A 87 -17.63 -8.36 -17.80
CA VAL A 87 -17.59 -7.79 -16.45
C VAL A 87 -16.60 -6.63 -16.46
N GLN A 88 -16.93 -5.52 -15.79
CA GLN A 88 -16.10 -4.33 -15.71
C GLN A 88 -15.78 -3.98 -14.26
N ILE A 89 -14.53 -3.63 -14.01
CA ILE A 89 -14.10 -2.97 -12.78
C ILE A 89 -14.07 -1.48 -13.06
N VAL A 90 -14.92 -0.73 -12.38
CA VAL A 90 -14.98 0.74 -12.45
C VAL A 90 -14.36 1.31 -11.19
N PHE A 91 -13.47 2.29 -11.36
CA PHE A 91 -12.79 2.96 -10.27
C PHE A 91 -13.36 4.36 -10.15
N GLU A 92 -13.89 4.70 -8.99
CA GLU A 92 -14.40 6.03 -8.74
C GLU A 92 -13.46 6.85 -7.90
N GLN A 93 -13.24 8.08 -8.35
CA GLN A 93 -12.48 9.05 -7.61
C GLN A 93 -13.41 9.74 -6.61
N GLU A 94 -12.95 9.87 -5.36
CA GLU A 94 -13.66 10.54 -4.28
C GLU A 94 -13.74 12.04 -4.60
N THR A 95 -14.71 12.43 -5.42
CA THR A 95 -14.98 13.85 -5.70
C THR A 95 -15.61 14.41 -4.44
N SER A 96 -14.83 15.20 -3.71
CA SER A 96 -15.20 15.78 -2.42
C SER A 96 -16.48 16.60 -2.51
N ARG A 97 -17.65 15.97 -2.31
CA ARG A 97 -18.91 16.57 -1.83
C ARG A 97 -19.99 15.49 -1.70
N ALA A 98 -20.25 15.11 -0.44
CA ALA A 98 -21.51 14.52 0.02
C ALA A 98 -21.80 13.02 -0.26
N SER A 99 -20.81 12.14 -0.12
CA SER A 99 -21.10 10.75 0.21
C SER A 99 -20.08 10.22 1.22
N ASP A 100 -20.58 9.65 2.32
CA ASP A 100 -19.85 9.16 3.49
C ASP A 100 -19.02 7.87 3.21
N SER A 101 -18.53 7.70 1.98
CA SER A 101 -17.67 6.60 1.57
C SER A 101 -16.27 7.13 1.35
N THR A 102 -15.44 7.05 2.39
CA THR A 102 -14.05 7.47 2.31
C THR A 102 -13.23 6.38 1.60
N GLY A 103 -12.41 6.77 0.62
CA GLY A 103 -11.54 5.90 -0.17
C GLY A 103 -12.18 5.39 -1.48
N GLY A 104 -11.55 5.73 -2.62
CA GLY A 104 -12.01 5.44 -3.99
C GLY A 104 -12.76 4.11 -4.14
N ASN A 105 -14.05 4.21 -4.41
CA ASN A 105 -14.97 3.09 -4.44
C ASN A 105 -14.83 2.35 -5.77
N ILE A 106 -14.21 1.17 -5.71
CA ILE A 106 -14.29 0.21 -6.82
C ILE A 106 -15.73 -0.27 -6.92
N ARG A 107 -16.22 -0.46 -8.14
CA ARG A 107 -17.48 -1.16 -8.41
C ARG A 107 -17.28 -2.23 -9.46
N LEU A 108 -18.03 -3.31 -9.31
CA LEU A 108 -18.11 -4.37 -10.30
C LEU A 108 -19.41 -4.23 -11.05
N ASN A 109 -19.33 -4.08 -12.36
CA ASN A 109 -20.49 -4.07 -13.23
C ASN A 109 -20.44 -5.26 -14.19
N TRP A 110 -21.58 -5.76 -14.63
CA TRP A 110 -21.68 -6.88 -15.57
C TRP A 110 -22.75 -6.61 -16.62
N GLU A 111 -22.63 -7.26 -17.77
CA GLU A 111 -23.56 -7.10 -18.90
C GLU A 111 -24.65 -8.19 -18.88
N PRO A 112 -25.89 -7.91 -18.43
CA PRO A 112 -26.93 -8.93 -18.30
C PRO A 112 -27.55 -9.38 -19.62
N ASP A 113 -27.47 -8.59 -20.68
CA ASP A 113 -28.10 -8.94 -21.95
C ASP A 113 -27.30 -8.41 -23.15
N PRO A 114 -26.25 -9.14 -23.57
CA PRO A 114 -25.40 -8.71 -24.67
C PRO A 114 -26.07 -8.83 -26.05
N LEU A 115 -27.18 -9.57 -26.16
CA LEU A 115 -27.86 -9.80 -27.44
C LEU A 115 -28.87 -8.70 -27.73
N ASP A 116 -29.70 -8.35 -26.75
CA ASP A 116 -30.75 -7.35 -26.93
C ASP A 116 -30.28 -5.93 -26.52
N GLN A 117 -29.30 -5.82 -25.62
CA GLN A 117 -28.83 -4.55 -25.06
C GLN A 117 -27.30 -4.49 -24.88
N PRO A 118 -26.52 -4.59 -25.97
CA PRO A 118 -25.06 -4.55 -25.89
C PRO A 118 -24.56 -3.25 -25.28
N GLY A 119 -23.59 -3.35 -24.37
CA GLY A 119 -22.96 -2.22 -23.68
C GLY A 119 -23.77 -1.66 -22.51
N ARG A 120 -24.91 -2.27 -22.16
CA ARG A 120 -25.63 -1.93 -20.93
C ARG A 120 -25.07 -2.75 -19.77
N TYR A 121 -24.46 -2.07 -18.81
CA TYR A 121 -23.92 -2.69 -17.61
C TYR A 121 -24.81 -2.42 -16.40
N GLU A 122 -24.92 -3.42 -15.52
CA GLU A 122 -25.61 -3.35 -14.24
C GLU A 122 -24.65 -3.75 -13.11
N GLU A 123 -24.89 -3.26 -11.90
CA GLU A 123 -24.02 -3.55 -10.75
C GLU A 123 -24.06 -5.04 -10.38
N LEU A 124 -22.88 -5.62 -10.12
CA LEU A 124 -22.71 -7.00 -9.71
C LEU A 124 -22.67 -7.10 -8.18
N VAL A 125 -23.83 -7.39 -7.59
CA VAL A 125 -24.02 -7.44 -6.13
C VAL A 125 -23.21 -8.57 -5.45
N ASP A 126 -23.01 -9.70 -6.13
CA ASP A 126 -22.33 -10.87 -5.56
C ASP A 126 -20.85 -10.61 -5.17
N GLY A 127 -20.22 -9.57 -5.75
CA GLY A 127 -18.84 -9.19 -5.45
C GLY A 127 -18.68 -8.11 -4.39
N ALA A 128 -19.76 -7.53 -3.87
CA ALA A 128 -19.72 -6.35 -3.00
C ALA A 128 -18.85 -6.54 -1.74
N GLY A 129 -18.88 -7.74 -1.13
CA GLY A 129 -18.08 -8.03 0.07
C GLY A 129 -16.57 -8.02 -0.17
N GLN A 130 -16.12 -8.40 -1.37
CA GLN A 130 -14.68 -8.39 -1.72
C GLN A 130 -14.20 -6.97 -2.00
N VAL A 131 -15.05 -6.17 -2.64
CA VAL A 131 -14.82 -4.76 -2.97
C VAL A 131 -14.72 -3.90 -1.72
N GLN A 132 -15.59 -4.13 -0.72
CA GLN A 132 -15.60 -3.36 0.51
C GLN A 132 -14.33 -3.56 1.34
N GLY A 133 -13.87 -4.80 1.49
CA GLY A 133 -12.62 -5.09 2.21
C GLY A 133 -11.36 -4.51 1.55
N PHE A 134 -11.40 -4.19 0.25
CA PHE A 134 -10.33 -3.48 -0.43
C PHE A 134 -10.36 -1.97 -0.10
N SER A 135 -11.53 -1.33 -0.22
CA SER A 135 -11.70 0.13 -0.03
C SER A 135 -11.36 0.58 1.41
N ASP A 136 -11.52 -0.31 2.39
CA ASP A 136 -11.16 -0.06 3.78
C ASP A 136 -9.63 0.06 4.01
N LEU A 137 -8.81 -0.60 3.19
CA LEU A 137 -7.37 -0.71 3.39
C LEU A 137 -6.58 0.31 2.57
N VAL A 138 -6.99 0.55 1.33
CA VAL A 138 -6.20 1.32 0.35
C VAL A 138 -7.10 2.17 -0.52
N GLN A 139 -6.50 3.21 -1.11
CA GLN A 139 -7.15 4.07 -2.09
C GLN A 139 -6.48 3.91 -3.46
N VAL A 140 -7.28 3.97 -4.51
CA VAL A 140 -6.78 3.98 -5.89
C VAL A 140 -6.34 5.40 -6.23
N LYS A 141 -5.07 5.55 -6.60
CA LYS A 141 -4.46 6.83 -6.98
C LYS A 141 -4.50 7.06 -8.48
N ASP A 142 -4.22 6.01 -9.25
CA ASP A 142 -4.16 6.06 -10.70
C ASP A 142 -4.48 4.69 -11.31
N VAL A 143 -5.01 4.70 -12.53
CA VAL A 143 -5.30 3.50 -13.33
C VAL A 143 -4.96 3.76 -14.78
N GLN A 144 -3.94 3.06 -15.28
CA GLN A 144 -3.49 3.16 -16.67
C GLN A 144 -3.80 1.86 -17.40
N LEU A 145 -4.51 1.95 -18.53
CA LEU A 145 -4.67 0.81 -19.43
C LEU A 145 -3.39 0.62 -20.24
N LEU A 146 -2.86 -0.61 -20.23
CA LEU A 146 -1.73 -1.00 -21.05
C LEU A 146 -2.28 -1.58 -22.34
N GLU A 147 -2.07 -0.86 -23.44
CA GLU A 147 -2.26 -1.41 -24.78
C GLU A 147 -1.46 -2.71 -24.93
N ALA A 148 -2.03 -3.70 -25.59
CA ALA A 148 -1.49 -5.06 -25.71
C ALA A 148 -0.23 -5.13 -26.60
N THR A 149 0.84 -4.47 -26.20
CA THR A 149 2.19 -4.70 -26.70
C THR A 149 2.99 -5.31 -25.55
N GLY A 150 3.35 -6.58 -25.71
CA GLY A 150 4.24 -7.28 -24.79
C GLY A 150 5.60 -6.62 -24.73
N ALA A 151 5.76 -5.64 -23.85
CA ALA A 151 7.03 -5.08 -23.43
C ALA A 151 6.88 -4.63 -21.98
N ASN A 152 7.85 -5.03 -21.16
CA ASN A 152 8.02 -4.54 -19.80
C ASN A 152 8.59 -3.11 -19.84
N THR A 153 7.81 -2.18 -20.33
CA THR A 153 8.08 -0.75 -20.22
C THR A 153 7.14 -0.21 -19.16
N CYS A 154 7.72 0.12 -18.00
CA CYS A 154 7.10 1.06 -17.08
C CYS A 154 6.86 2.35 -17.89
N PRO A 155 5.64 2.89 -17.96
CA PRO A 155 5.45 4.23 -18.47
C PRO A 155 5.91 5.20 -17.36
N TYR A 156 7.23 5.35 -17.23
CA TYR A 156 7.76 6.61 -16.73
C TYR A 156 7.31 7.64 -17.76
N LYS A 157 6.32 8.47 -17.40
CA LYS A 157 6.02 9.71 -18.12
C LYS A 157 7.29 10.55 -18.11
N SER A 158 8.18 10.33 -19.07
CA SER A 158 9.19 11.32 -19.43
C SER A 158 8.41 12.50 -19.98
N SER A 159 8.40 13.56 -19.19
CA SER A 159 7.98 14.91 -19.57
C SER A 159 8.81 15.39 -20.76
N ASP A 160 8.44 14.99 -21.97
CA ASP A 160 8.99 15.51 -23.22
C ASP A 160 8.09 15.12 -24.40
N GLU A 161 6.84 15.57 -24.37
CA GLU A 161 6.06 15.76 -25.60
C GLU A 161 5.48 17.18 -25.59
N MET A 162 6.17 18.08 -26.31
CA MET A 162 5.66 19.39 -26.72
C MET A 162 4.73 19.20 -27.94
N MET A 163 3.51 19.74 -27.84
CA MET A 163 2.47 20.07 -28.86
C MET A 163 1.11 19.53 -28.37
N ASP A 164 0.02 20.28 -28.28
CA ASP A 164 -0.33 21.63 -28.72
C ASP A 164 -1.32 22.24 -27.71
N ALA A 165 -1.23 23.55 -27.55
CA ALA A 165 -2.20 24.33 -26.81
C ALA A 165 -3.50 24.42 -27.63
N GLU A 166 -4.60 23.91 -27.07
CA GLU A 166 -5.95 24.52 -27.10
C GLU A 166 -6.99 23.58 -26.51
N SER A 167 -7.21 23.64 -25.19
CA SER A 167 -8.54 23.51 -24.55
C SER A 167 -8.42 23.68 -23.02
N LEU A 168 -8.41 24.93 -22.57
CA LEU A 168 -8.66 25.29 -21.18
C LEU A 168 -10.18 25.36 -20.95
N GLU A 169 -10.83 24.24 -20.67
CA GLU A 169 -12.19 24.22 -20.12
C GLU A 169 -12.37 22.99 -19.19
N ALA A 170 -12.56 23.26 -17.90
CA ALA A 170 -13.00 22.35 -16.85
C ALA A 170 -12.19 21.06 -16.62
N SER A 171 -11.17 21.13 -15.76
CA SER A 171 -10.65 20.00 -14.99
C SER A 171 -11.72 19.50 -14.00
N LEU A 172 -12.77 18.86 -14.52
CA LEU A 172 -13.49 17.82 -13.82
C LEU A 172 -12.52 16.65 -13.79
N ALA A 173 -12.16 16.18 -12.60
CA ALA A 173 -11.20 15.11 -12.47
C ALA A 173 -11.60 13.94 -13.36
N GLU A 174 -10.76 13.63 -14.35
CA GLU A 174 -11.10 12.64 -15.37
C GLU A 174 -11.31 11.30 -14.65
N PRO A 175 -12.46 10.63 -14.88
CA PRO A 175 -12.72 9.36 -14.25
C PRO A 175 -11.65 8.35 -14.67
N PHE A 176 -11.20 7.54 -13.71
CA PHE A 176 -10.25 6.47 -13.99
C PHE A 176 -10.78 5.52 -15.08
N SER A 177 -9.87 4.98 -15.88
CA SER A 177 -10.22 4.01 -16.92
C SER A 177 -10.77 2.73 -16.30
N SER A 178 -11.89 2.23 -16.81
CA SER A 178 -12.45 0.93 -16.37
C SER A 178 -11.70 -0.24 -17.01
N ILE A 179 -11.57 -1.35 -16.29
CA ILE A 179 -10.95 -2.59 -16.80
C ILE A 179 -12.05 -3.57 -17.19
N THR A 180 -12.05 -4.04 -18.45
CA THR A 180 -13.03 -5.00 -18.95
C THR A 180 -12.46 -6.42 -18.94
N PHE A 181 -13.27 -7.37 -18.47
CA PHE A 181 -13.05 -8.80 -18.51
C PHE A 181 -14.01 -9.41 -19.52
N TYR A 182 -13.49 -10.25 -20.40
CA TYR A 182 -14.20 -10.83 -21.51
C TYR A 182 -14.66 -12.28 -21.22
N PRO A 183 -15.71 -12.77 -21.89
CA PRO A 183 -16.23 -14.13 -21.74
C PRO A 183 -15.23 -15.26 -21.99
N ASP A 184 -14.18 -15.00 -22.76
CA ASP A 184 -13.11 -15.95 -23.07
C ASP A 184 -12.06 -16.05 -21.95
N GLY A 185 -12.24 -15.28 -20.88
CA GLY A 185 -11.31 -15.19 -19.75
C GLY A 185 -10.12 -14.29 -20.02
N SER A 186 -10.07 -13.55 -21.13
CA SER A 186 -9.13 -12.45 -21.32
C SER A 186 -9.61 -11.19 -20.60
N SER A 187 -8.73 -10.21 -20.43
CA SER A 187 -9.09 -8.87 -19.96
C SER A 187 -8.25 -7.81 -20.64
N ASP A 188 -8.56 -6.55 -20.37
CA ASP A 188 -7.64 -5.46 -20.65
C ASP A 188 -6.40 -5.60 -19.74
N SER A 189 -5.24 -5.17 -20.23
CA SER A 189 -4.05 -5.06 -19.38
C SER A 189 -4.06 -3.71 -18.70
N ALA A 190 -3.65 -3.66 -17.44
CA ALA A 190 -3.72 -2.42 -16.66
C ALA A 190 -2.64 -2.37 -15.59
N GLU A 191 -2.24 -1.16 -15.22
CA GLU A 191 -1.42 -0.86 -14.06
C GLU A 191 -2.21 0.06 -13.15
N ILE A 192 -2.42 -0.40 -11.92
CA ILE A 192 -3.24 0.25 -10.91
C ILE A 192 -2.31 0.70 -9.79
N ILE A 193 -2.29 1.99 -9.50
CA ILE A 193 -1.49 2.55 -8.42
C ILE A 193 -2.34 2.66 -7.16
N LEU A 194 -1.92 1.97 -6.12
CA LEU A 194 -2.54 1.98 -4.80
C LEU A 194 -1.74 2.88 -3.86
N GLY A 195 -2.46 3.68 -3.08
CA GLY A 195 -1.89 4.49 -2.01
C GLY A 195 -2.50 4.12 -0.66
N SER A 196 -1.76 4.40 0.40
CA SER A 196 -2.28 4.33 1.76
C SER A 196 -3.40 5.36 1.94
N ARG A 197 -4.37 5.06 2.80
CA ARG A 197 -5.48 5.98 3.13
C ARG A 197 -5.08 7.03 4.17
N ALA A 198 -3.96 6.83 4.86
CA ALA A 198 -3.43 7.81 5.78
C ALA A 198 -2.93 9.05 5.00
N PRO A 199 -3.31 10.28 5.39
CA PRO A 199 -2.98 11.49 4.64
C PRO A 199 -1.48 11.83 4.67
N ASP A 200 -0.75 11.34 5.66
CA ASP A 200 0.70 11.56 5.84
C ASP A 200 1.52 10.38 5.31
N ASP A 201 1.01 9.63 4.33
CA ASP A 201 1.62 8.40 3.84
C ASP A 201 1.72 8.36 2.33
N ASP A 202 2.94 8.55 1.84
CA ASP A 202 3.27 8.56 0.41
C ASP A 202 3.69 7.19 -0.12
N HIS A 203 3.61 6.12 0.70
CA HIS A 203 3.88 4.77 0.23
C HIS A 203 2.84 4.36 -0.81
N GLN A 204 3.36 3.86 -1.93
CA GLN A 204 2.55 3.44 -3.06
C GLN A 204 2.91 2.01 -3.47
N MET A 205 1.93 1.32 -4.04
CA MET A 205 2.09 -0.03 -4.59
C MET A 205 1.44 -0.10 -5.96
N ALA A 206 2.20 -0.53 -6.96
CA ALA A 206 1.70 -0.73 -8.30
C ALA A 206 1.25 -2.19 -8.47
N VAL A 207 0.01 -2.38 -8.90
CA VAL A 207 -0.58 -3.69 -9.25
C VAL A 207 -0.74 -3.76 -10.76
N ARG A 208 0.01 -4.67 -11.38
CA ARG A 208 0.01 -4.90 -12.83
C ARG A 208 -0.81 -6.13 -13.16
N LEU A 209 -1.76 -5.98 -14.09
CA LEU A 209 -2.59 -7.02 -14.68
C LEU A 209 -2.19 -7.20 -16.15
N VAL A 210 -1.79 -8.41 -16.53
CA VAL A 210 -1.55 -8.78 -17.93
C VAL A 210 -2.78 -9.50 -18.46
N GLY A 211 -3.61 -8.81 -19.23
CA GLY A 211 -4.96 -9.28 -19.56
C GLY A 211 -5.04 -10.55 -20.42
N LEU A 212 -4.01 -10.84 -21.23
CA LEU A 212 -3.95 -12.07 -22.03
C LEU A 212 -3.75 -13.33 -21.17
N THR A 213 -2.89 -13.24 -20.14
CA THR A 213 -2.58 -14.38 -19.25
C THR A 213 -3.41 -14.34 -17.96
N GLY A 214 -3.91 -13.15 -17.61
CA GLY A 214 -4.38 -12.74 -16.30
C GLY A 214 -3.37 -12.97 -15.19
N SER A 215 -2.07 -12.85 -15.50
CA SER A 215 -1.02 -12.79 -14.48
C SER A 215 -1.13 -11.45 -13.75
N ILE A 216 -1.06 -11.50 -12.43
CA ILE A 216 -1.14 -10.33 -11.55
C ILE A 216 0.16 -10.26 -10.75
N SER A 217 0.78 -9.09 -10.71
CA SER A 217 1.99 -8.85 -9.94
C SER A 217 1.90 -7.49 -9.26
N HIS A 218 2.34 -7.40 -8.01
CA HIS A 218 2.44 -6.15 -7.29
C HIS A 218 3.90 -5.84 -6.96
N HIS A 219 4.26 -4.56 -6.95
CA HIS A 219 5.57 -4.11 -6.50
C HIS A 219 5.47 -2.75 -5.81
N PRO A 220 6.27 -2.50 -4.76
CA PRO A 220 6.29 -1.21 -4.10
C PRO A 220 6.87 -0.16 -5.05
N MET A 221 6.25 1.01 -5.10
CA MET A 221 6.79 2.16 -5.83
C MET A 221 7.53 3.09 -4.87
N PRO A 222 8.65 3.69 -5.32
CA PRO A 222 9.28 4.76 -4.55
C PRO A 222 8.28 5.92 -4.38
N PRO A 223 8.30 6.61 -3.23
CA PRO A 223 7.49 7.81 -3.05
C PRO A 223 7.90 8.83 -4.10
N VAL A 224 6.91 9.37 -4.82
CA VAL A 224 7.13 10.43 -5.80
C VAL A 224 7.49 11.67 -5.00
N GLU A 225 8.79 11.97 -4.89
CA GLU A 225 9.24 13.24 -4.32
C GLU A 225 8.57 14.34 -5.13
N SER A 226 7.66 15.07 -4.47
CA SER A 226 7.04 16.24 -5.07
C SER A 226 8.18 17.23 -5.28
N GLU A 227 8.65 17.41 -6.51
CA GLU A 227 9.62 18.44 -6.83
C GLU A 227 9.03 19.78 -6.38
N SER A 228 9.47 20.23 -5.21
CA SER A 228 9.19 21.55 -4.69
C SER A 228 9.76 22.54 -5.69
N SER A 229 8.86 23.28 -6.32
CA SER A 229 9.03 24.63 -6.85
C SER A 229 10.48 25.05 -7.02
N VAL A 230 11.00 24.98 -8.24
CA VAL A 230 12.21 25.70 -8.64
C VAL A 230 11.97 27.17 -8.31
N GLU A 231 12.63 27.62 -7.25
CA GLU A 231 12.73 29.02 -6.85
C GLU A 231 13.51 29.71 -7.99
N SER A 232 12.78 30.38 -8.88
CA SER A 232 13.36 31.28 -9.86
C SER A 232 13.97 32.46 -9.09
N GLU A 233 15.29 32.42 -8.89
CA GLU A 233 16.07 33.59 -8.48
C GLU A 233 15.99 34.63 -9.61
N ASP A 234 15.00 35.53 -9.50
CA ASP A 234 14.94 36.79 -10.23
C ASP A 234 16.13 37.66 -9.81
N LEU A 235 17.18 37.68 -10.62
CA LEU A 235 18.21 38.72 -10.57
C LEU A 235 17.83 39.84 -11.54
N ASP A 236 16.93 40.70 -11.07
CA ASP A 236 16.76 42.04 -11.64
C ASP A 236 17.67 43.05 -10.94
N GLU A 237 18.29 43.89 -11.78
CA GLU A 237 18.59 45.30 -11.53
C GLU A 237 19.93 45.68 -10.86
N VAL A 238 20.88 46.14 -11.68
CA VAL A 238 21.59 47.41 -11.42
C VAL A 238 21.72 48.23 -12.70
N ASP A 239 21.07 49.39 -12.62
CA ASP A 239 21.01 50.57 -13.48
C ASP A 239 22.37 51.26 -13.80
N GLY A 240 22.37 52.05 -14.88
CA GLY A 240 23.32 53.14 -15.15
C GLY A 240 24.32 52.88 -16.28
N ALA A 241 24.54 53.73 -17.28
CA ALA A 241 24.01 55.05 -17.55
C ALA A 241 24.30 55.41 -19.03
N SER A 242 23.31 56.03 -19.67
CA SER A 242 23.40 57.21 -20.55
C SER A 242 24.80 57.67 -21.01
N GLN A 243 25.05 57.71 -22.33
CA GLN A 243 24.99 58.99 -23.06
C GLN A 243 25.14 58.83 -24.60
N PRO A 244 24.58 59.77 -25.37
CA PRO A 244 24.60 59.79 -26.84
C PRO A 244 25.67 60.73 -27.41
N LYS A 245 26.23 60.37 -28.58
CA LYS A 245 26.37 61.28 -29.73
C LYS A 245 26.72 60.53 -31.01
#